data_AF-A0A820X1L1-F1
#
_entry.id   AF-A0A820X1L1-F1
#
_cell.length_a   1.000
_cell.length_b   1.000
_cell.length_c   1.000
_cell.angle_alpha   90.00
_cell.angle_beta   90.00
_cell.angle_gamma   90.00
#
_symmetry.space_group_name_H-M   'P 1'
#
loop_
_entity.id
_entity.type
_entity.pdbx_description
1 polymer ?
#
loop_
_entity_poly.entity_id
_entity_poly.type
_entity_poly.pdbx_seq_one_letter_code
_entity_poly.pdbx_strand_id
1 'polypeptide(L)'
;NEYLQRINDNDDKLKNAILHNDTLSRAFKEQIATMESDHERSISALQNELETSRQKLEQLQIRIELLRQANIDNEKPTSNPESLHIGISNHCNRDDILACSTPEYQQGEESESTNINYQSSNIDMKPSDNVLHDASSTIENNTTTNNINTLSPLNDKSRDNIFEYIQLERQRSEDELNKTKLLLLDTTELLNESELNNTRLNEQIKLLKDEIRRLERNMDRAESISNLEYLKNVILKFFILKSTHERLQLIPVLVTMLKLSPDEQAQLVRVANLQITTNDENLTNNVSSTQQTTNDVNSPSWSSYLNIW
;
A
#
# COMPACT_ATOMS: atom_id res chain seq x y z
N ASN A 1 6.81 -53.24 27.93
CA ASN A 1 5.51 -52.84 27.35
C ASN A 1 5.35 -51.34 27.21
N GLU A 2 5.48 -50.55 28.27
CA GLU A 2 5.32 -49.07 28.19
C GLU A 2 6.25 -48.37 27.19
N TYR A 3 7.50 -48.81 27.07
CA TYR A 3 8.48 -48.20 26.17
C TYR A 3 8.14 -48.43 24.69
N LEU A 4 7.66 -49.63 24.35
CA LEU A 4 7.19 -49.96 22.99
C LEU A 4 5.92 -49.17 22.64
N GLN A 5 5.04 -48.97 23.61
CA GLN A 5 3.84 -48.14 23.45
C GLN A 5 4.21 -46.70 23.08
N ARG A 6 5.17 -46.09 23.80
CA ARG A 6 5.64 -44.72 23.52
C ARG A 6 6.30 -44.56 22.16
N ILE A 7 7.05 -45.57 21.70
CA ILE A 7 7.64 -45.57 20.36
C ILE A 7 6.53 -45.57 19.31
N ASN A 8 5.53 -46.43 19.48
CA ASN A 8 4.41 -46.53 18.54
C ASN A 8 3.57 -45.24 18.51
N ASP A 9 3.31 -44.63 19.68
CA ASP A 9 2.59 -43.36 19.78
C ASP A 9 3.36 -42.20 19.12
N ASN A 10 4.70 -42.21 19.20
CA ASN A 10 5.56 -41.22 18.54
C ASN A 10 5.58 -41.42 17.02
N ASP A 11 5.61 -42.67 16.54
CA ASP A 11 5.52 -43.00 15.12
C ASP A 11 4.18 -42.55 14.51
N ASP A 12 3.08 -42.72 15.24
CA ASP A 12 1.76 -42.26 14.80
C ASP A 12 1.66 -40.72 14.77
N LYS A 13 2.24 -40.04 15.76
CA LYS A 13 2.35 -38.57 15.73
C LYS A 13 3.19 -38.08 14.56
N LEU A 14 4.31 -38.76 14.26
CA LEU A 14 5.16 -38.41 13.14
C LEU A 14 4.43 -38.60 11.80
N LYS A 15 3.73 -39.73 11.62
CA LYS A 15 2.89 -39.96 10.43
C LYS A 15 1.81 -38.89 10.26
N ASN A 16 1.14 -38.52 11.34
CA ASN A 16 0.11 -37.48 11.31
C ASN A 16 0.71 -36.11 10.96
N ALA A 17 1.89 -35.77 11.48
CA ALA A 17 2.58 -34.53 11.15
C ALA A 17 3.01 -34.47 9.68
N ILE A 18 3.52 -35.59 9.13
CA ILE A 18 3.88 -35.71 7.72
C ILE A 18 2.63 -35.54 6.83
N LEU A 19 1.55 -36.25 7.15
CA LEU A 19 0.29 -36.17 6.40
C LEU A 19 -0.31 -34.75 6.42
N HIS A 20 -0.23 -34.07 7.58
CA HIS A 20 -0.69 -32.70 7.70
C HIS A 20 0.15 -31.75 6.83
N ASN A 21 1.47 -31.89 6.85
CA ASN A 21 2.37 -31.07 6.02
C ASN A 21 2.17 -31.32 4.52
N ASP A 22 1.96 -32.57 4.11
CA ASP A 22 1.63 -32.92 2.72
C ASP A 22 0.29 -32.32 2.28
N THR A 23 -0.70 -32.33 3.17
CA THR A 23 -2.02 -31.73 2.91
C THR A 23 -1.91 -30.22 2.76
N LEU A 24 -1.15 -29.56 3.64
CA LEU A 24 -0.92 -28.13 3.58
C LEU A 24 -0.13 -27.74 2.32
N SER A 25 0.92 -28.50 1.98
CA SER A 25 1.69 -28.31 0.74
C SER A 25 0.83 -28.48 -0.51
N ARG A 26 -0.11 -29.43 -0.51
CA ARG A 26 -1.05 -29.62 -1.62
C ARG A 26 -2.02 -28.43 -1.73
N ALA A 27 -2.56 -27.96 -0.61
CA ALA A 27 -3.46 -26.82 -0.58
C ALA A 27 -2.78 -25.53 -1.10
N PHE A 28 -1.54 -25.26 -0.69
CA PHE A 28 -0.81 -24.11 -1.22
C PHE A 28 -0.49 -24.23 -2.72
N LYS A 29 -0.13 -25.42 -3.19
CA LYS A 29 0.07 -25.65 -4.63
C LYS A 29 -1.22 -25.42 -5.42
N GLU A 30 -2.34 -25.90 -4.91
CA GLU A 30 -3.65 -25.70 -5.54
C GLU A 30 -4.05 -24.23 -5.54
N GLN A 31 -3.83 -23.51 -4.44
CA GLN A 31 -4.06 -22.06 -4.37
C GLN A 31 -3.22 -21.28 -5.40
N ILE A 32 -1.93 -21.60 -5.52
CA ILE A 32 -1.06 -20.98 -6.53
C ILE A 32 -1.60 -21.26 -7.94
N ALA A 33 -1.94 -22.52 -8.25
CA ALA A 33 -2.48 -22.88 -9.55
C ALA A 33 -3.80 -22.16 -9.87
N THR A 34 -4.68 -21.97 -8.88
CA THR A 34 -5.92 -21.19 -9.07
C THR A 34 -5.64 -19.73 -9.38
N MET A 35 -4.72 -19.09 -8.64
CA MET A 35 -4.34 -17.69 -8.89
C MET A 35 -3.69 -17.52 -10.27
N GLU A 36 -2.81 -18.44 -10.67
CA GLU A 36 -2.19 -18.43 -12.00
C GLU A 36 -3.25 -18.53 -13.10
N SER A 37 -4.23 -19.43 -12.95
CA SER A 37 -5.34 -19.56 -13.91
C SER A 37 -6.20 -18.30 -14.00
N ASP A 38 -6.50 -17.66 -12.87
CA ASP A 38 -7.30 -16.44 -12.84
C ASP A 38 -6.55 -15.23 -13.42
N HIS A 39 -5.25 -15.12 -13.17
CA HIS A 39 -4.40 -14.13 -13.81
C HIS A 39 -4.34 -14.35 -15.33
N GLU A 40 -4.17 -15.59 -15.78
CA GLU A 40 -4.13 -15.93 -17.21
C GLU A 40 -5.44 -15.57 -17.92
N ARG A 41 -6.58 -15.84 -17.28
CA ARG A 41 -7.90 -15.40 -17.78
C ARG A 41 -8.01 -13.88 -17.86
N SER A 42 -7.56 -13.17 -16.83
CA SER A 42 -7.60 -11.70 -16.78
C SER A 42 -6.72 -11.08 -17.86
N ILE A 43 -5.50 -11.60 -18.06
CA ILE A 43 -4.59 -11.17 -19.12
C ILE A 43 -5.22 -11.40 -20.49
N SER A 44 -5.81 -12.57 -20.71
CA SER A 44 -6.48 -12.91 -21.98
C SER A 44 -7.67 -11.98 -22.28
N ALA A 45 -8.46 -11.65 -21.27
CA ALA A 45 -9.58 -10.71 -21.40
C ALA A 45 -9.11 -9.30 -21.78
N LEU A 46 -8.10 -8.78 -21.07
CA LEU A 46 -7.52 -7.46 -21.35
C LEU A 46 -6.87 -7.40 -22.75
N GLN A 47 -6.19 -8.46 -23.17
CA GLN A 47 -5.62 -8.55 -24.52
C GLN A 47 -6.72 -8.50 -25.59
N ASN A 48 -7.85 -9.18 -25.37
CA ASN A 48 -8.98 -9.14 -26.29
C ASN A 48 -9.64 -7.74 -26.35
N GLU A 49 -9.78 -7.07 -25.21
CA GLU A 49 -10.30 -5.70 -25.14
C GLU A 49 -9.37 -4.70 -25.84
N LEU A 50 -8.06 -4.83 -25.64
CA LEU A 50 -7.05 -4.03 -26.34
C LEU A 50 -7.15 -4.23 -27.86
N GLU A 51 -7.25 -5.48 -28.31
CA GLU A 51 -7.35 -5.82 -29.73
C GLU A 51 -8.65 -5.26 -30.33
N THR A 52 -9.77 -5.39 -29.62
CA THR A 52 -11.05 -4.80 -30.03
C THR A 52 -10.96 -3.27 -30.15
N SER A 53 -10.29 -2.62 -29.20
CA SER A 53 -10.09 -1.16 -29.21
C SER A 53 -9.18 -0.73 -30.36
N ARG A 54 -8.11 -1.50 -30.63
CA ARG A 54 -7.20 -1.28 -31.76
C ARG A 54 -7.94 -1.40 -33.10
N GLN A 55 -8.79 -2.40 -33.26
CA GLN A 55 -9.62 -2.56 -34.46
C GLN A 55 -10.59 -1.38 -34.66
N LYS A 56 -11.22 -0.89 -33.58
CA LYS A 56 -12.07 0.31 -33.66
C LYS A 56 -11.29 1.56 -34.09
N LEU A 57 -10.08 1.76 -33.55
CA LEU A 57 -9.22 2.88 -33.93
C LEU A 57 -8.85 2.81 -35.42
N GLU A 58 -8.50 1.62 -35.91
CA GLU A 58 -8.21 1.39 -37.33
C GLU A 58 -9.42 1.71 -38.21
N GLN A 59 -10.61 1.23 -37.83
CA GLN A 59 -11.85 1.54 -38.55
C GLN A 59 -12.14 3.06 -38.60
N LEU A 60 -11.94 3.77 -37.49
CA LEU A 60 -12.12 5.22 -37.44
C LEU A 60 -11.08 5.96 -38.30
N GLN A 61 -9.82 5.52 -38.29
CA GLN A 61 -8.79 6.08 -39.17
C GLN A 61 -9.13 5.91 -40.65
N ILE A 62 -9.56 4.70 -41.05
CA ILE A 62 -10.00 4.43 -42.43
C ILE A 62 -11.19 5.33 -42.79
N ARG A 63 -12.15 5.52 -41.87
CA ARG A 63 -13.32 6.39 -42.13
C ARG A 63 -12.92 7.86 -42.28
N ILE A 64 -11.98 8.35 -41.47
CA ILE A 64 -11.45 9.70 -41.59
C ILE A 64 -10.78 9.90 -42.96
N GLU A 65 -9.99 8.93 -43.42
CA GLU A 65 -9.30 9.01 -44.71
C GLU A 65 -10.29 8.99 -45.89
N LEU A 66 -11.32 8.15 -45.82
CA LEU A 66 -12.40 8.12 -46.82
C LEU A 66 -13.15 9.47 -46.91
N LEU A 67 -13.42 10.11 -45.77
CA LEU A 67 -14.06 11.42 -45.73
C LEU A 67 -13.15 12.52 -46.29
N ARG A 68 -11.83 12.45 -46.07
CA ARG A 68 -10.86 13.36 -46.68
C ARG A 68 -10.84 13.23 -48.20
N GLN A 69 -10.82 12.01 -48.71
CA GLN A 69 -10.83 11.76 -50.16
C GLN A 69 -12.15 12.23 -50.81
N ALA A 70 -13.29 12.02 -50.16
CA ALA A 70 -14.59 12.50 -50.64
C ALA A 70 -14.73 14.05 -50.65
N ASN A 71 -13.96 14.75 -49.81
CA ASN A 71 -13.90 16.22 -49.83
C ASN A 71 -12.99 16.75 -50.97
N ILE A 72 -12.01 15.98 -51.44
CA ILE A 72 -11.13 16.37 -52.56
C ILE A 72 -11.87 16.29 -53.91
N ASP A 73 -12.83 15.39 -54.06
CA ASP A 73 -13.61 15.24 -55.31
C ASP A 73 -14.69 16.32 -55.51
N ASN A 74 -14.91 17.20 -54.53
CA ASN A 74 -15.89 18.30 -54.58
C ASN A 74 -15.29 19.69 -54.83
N GLU A 75 -13.96 19.85 -54.92
CA GLU A 75 -13.32 21.13 -55.27
C GLU A 75 -12.57 21.06 -56.61
N LYS A 76 -13.25 21.50 -57.68
CA LYS A 76 -12.62 21.86 -58.95
C LYS A 76 -12.07 23.29 -58.84
N PRO A 77 -10.85 23.58 -59.34
CA PRO A 77 -10.12 24.81 -59.00
C PRO A 77 -10.59 26.00 -59.83
N THR A 78 -10.86 27.15 -59.19
CA THR A 78 -10.95 28.45 -59.85
C THR A 78 -10.01 29.45 -59.20
N SER A 79 -8.85 29.61 -59.84
CA SER A 79 -8.07 30.83 -60.08
C SER A 79 -8.22 32.04 -59.12
N ASN A 80 -7.08 32.29 -58.48
CA ASN A 80 -6.39 33.57 -58.28
C ASN A 80 -6.76 34.53 -57.12
N PRO A 81 -5.73 35.25 -56.61
CA PRO A 81 -5.72 35.84 -55.28
C PRO A 81 -5.97 37.35 -55.33
N GLU A 82 -6.77 37.89 -54.40
CA GLU A 82 -6.65 39.30 -54.04
C GLU A 82 -7.21 39.59 -52.65
N SER A 83 -6.41 40.33 -51.90
CA SER A 83 -6.46 40.58 -50.47
C SER A 83 -7.66 41.43 -50.05
N LEU A 84 -8.27 41.12 -48.91
CA LEU A 84 -8.78 42.15 -47.99
C LEU A 84 -8.52 41.75 -46.54
N HIS A 85 -7.74 42.61 -45.90
CA HIS A 85 -7.24 42.58 -44.54
C HIS A 85 -8.31 43.12 -43.58
N ILE A 86 -8.71 42.31 -42.60
CA ILE A 86 -9.22 42.71 -41.28
C ILE A 86 -8.59 41.68 -40.32
N GLY A 87 -7.49 41.96 -39.63
CA GLY A 87 -7.38 42.98 -38.60
C GLY A 87 -7.59 42.34 -37.22
N ILE A 88 -6.71 41.42 -36.81
CA ILE A 88 -6.58 41.01 -35.40
C ILE A 88 -5.12 41.15 -34.99
N SER A 89 -4.93 41.95 -33.96
CA SER A 89 -3.66 42.34 -33.37
C SER A 89 -2.91 41.12 -32.83
N ASN A 90 -1.65 40.99 -33.26
CA ASN A 90 -0.66 40.13 -32.62
C ASN A 90 -0.07 40.86 -31.41
N HIS A 91 0.02 40.16 -30.28
CA HIS A 91 1.22 40.27 -29.47
C HIS A 91 1.66 38.87 -29.05
N CYS A 92 2.75 38.42 -29.67
CA CYS A 92 3.58 37.31 -29.22
C CYS A 92 4.81 37.88 -28.49
N ASN A 93 5.38 37.06 -27.60
CA ASN A 93 6.82 36.96 -27.29
C ASN A 93 6.96 35.48 -26.86
N ARG A 94 7.46 34.55 -27.67
CA ARG A 94 8.80 34.38 -28.25
C ARG A 94 9.83 34.04 -27.17
N ASP A 95 10.26 32.77 -27.17
CA ASP A 95 11.63 32.23 -27.04
C ASP A 95 11.50 30.69 -26.86
N ASP A 96 11.55 29.88 -27.92
CA ASP A 96 12.72 29.26 -28.57
C ASP A 96 13.30 28.00 -27.86
N ILE A 97 13.39 26.92 -28.65
CA ILE A 97 14.44 25.87 -28.66
C ILE A 97 14.22 24.55 -27.89
N LEU A 98 14.03 23.49 -28.70
CA LEU A 98 14.58 22.12 -28.63
C LEU A 98 15.35 21.72 -27.35
N ALA A 99 15.04 20.53 -26.79
CA ALA A 99 15.81 19.30 -27.04
C ALA A 99 15.48 18.16 -26.05
N CYS A 100 15.73 16.95 -26.57
CA CYS A 100 15.66 15.61 -26.04
C CYS A 100 16.31 15.35 -24.66
N SER A 101 15.88 14.23 -24.05
CA SER A 101 16.60 13.33 -23.12
C SER A 101 16.47 13.55 -21.61
N THR A 102 15.82 12.58 -20.95
CA THR A 102 16.20 12.07 -19.61
C THR A 102 17.66 11.61 -19.60
N PRO A 103 18.46 11.73 -18.51
CA PRO A 103 18.30 10.85 -17.34
C PRO A 103 18.83 11.35 -15.95
N GLU A 104 18.57 10.52 -14.94
CA GLU A 104 19.37 10.22 -13.73
C GLU A 104 19.50 11.17 -12.50
N TYR A 105 19.15 10.57 -11.35
CA TYR A 105 19.71 10.60 -9.97
C TYR A 105 20.07 11.93 -9.26
N GLN A 106 19.50 12.13 -8.07
CA GLN A 106 20.13 11.86 -6.75
C GLN A 106 19.65 12.86 -5.67
N GLN A 107 19.26 12.32 -4.50
CA GLN A 107 19.17 12.93 -3.14
C GLN A 107 18.34 14.23 -3.00
N GLY A 108 17.33 14.32 -2.14
CA GLY A 108 17.18 13.73 -0.81
C GLY A 108 17.10 14.91 0.17
N GLU A 109 15.92 15.19 0.71
CA GLU A 109 15.79 15.98 1.94
C GLU A 109 14.58 15.48 2.73
N GLU A 110 14.87 15.24 4.01
CA GLU A 110 13.94 14.99 5.09
C GLU A 110 12.90 16.11 5.19
N SER A 111 11.67 15.73 5.51
CA SER A 111 10.78 16.61 6.25
C SER A 111 10.00 15.77 7.23
N GLU A 112 10.59 15.61 8.41
CA GLU A 112 9.84 15.43 9.64
C GLU A 112 8.85 16.59 9.77
N SER A 113 7.56 16.32 9.92
CA SER A 113 6.73 17.05 10.90
C SER A 113 5.30 16.50 10.99
N THR A 114 4.96 16.22 12.25
CA THR A 114 3.64 16.32 12.87
C THR A 114 2.52 15.41 12.36
N ASN A 115 2.52 14.22 12.97
CA ASN A 115 1.41 13.70 13.77
C ASN A 115 0.14 14.60 13.80
N ILE A 116 -0.71 14.46 12.78
CA ILE A 116 -2.07 14.99 12.81
C ILE A 116 -2.94 13.92 13.47
N ASN A 117 -3.15 14.11 14.76
CA ASN A 117 -4.12 13.38 15.55
C ASN A 117 -5.51 13.63 14.94
N TYR A 118 -6.02 12.71 14.11
CA TYR A 118 -7.43 12.67 13.78
C TYR A 118 -8.19 12.17 15.00
N GLN A 119 -8.42 13.10 15.91
CA GLN A 119 -9.33 12.93 17.02
C GLN A 119 -10.73 12.75 16.42
N SER A 120 -11.24 11.53 16.49
CA SER A 120 -12.60 11.17 16.09
C SER A 120 -13.59 12.08 16.80
N SER A 121 -14.17 13.03 16.07
CA SER A 121 -15.49 13.56 16.42
C SER A 121 -16.52 12.54 15.93
N ASN A 122 -16.98 11.68 16.84
CA ASN A 122 -18.26 10.99 16.71
C ASN A 122 -19.34 12.05 16.45
N ILE A 123 -19.78 12.16 15.20
CA ILE A 123 -21.06 12.81 14.91
C ILE A 123 -22.10 11.70 14.96
N ASP A 124 -22.68 11.56 16.15
CA ASP A 124 -23.87 10.77 16.42
C ASP A 124 -25.03 11.38 15.63
N MET A 125 -25.32 10.83 14.44
CA MET A 125 -26.51 11.16 13.66
C MET A 125 -27.69 10.37 14.27
N LYS A 126 -28.24 10.94 15.34
CA LYS A 126 -29.54 10.52 15.89
C LYS A 126 -30.64 10.82 14.86
N PRO A 127 -31.62 9.93 14.64
CA PRO A 127 -32.74 10.21 13.76
C PRO A 127 -33.67 11.19 14.47
N SER A 128 -33.91 12.36 13.87
CA SER A 128 -34.98 13.25 14.30
C SER A 128 -36.26 12.84 13.60
N ASP A 129 -37.16 12.25 14.38
CA ASP A 129 -38.59 12.14 14.08
C ASP A 129 -39.16 13.55 13.86
N ASN A 130 -39.41 13.91 12.60
CA ASN A 130 -40.29 15.03 12.28
C ASN A 130 -41.64 14.48 11.85
N VAL A 131 -42.53 14.45 12.85
CA VAL A 131 -43.97 14.29 12.76
C VAL A 131 -44.53 15.21 11.68
N LEU A 132 -45.24 14.58 10.74
CA LEU A 132 -46.25 15.19 9.88
C LEU A 132 -47.15 16.13 10.69
N HIS A 133 -46.97 17.43 10.52
CA HIS A 133 -48.01 18.40 10.80
C HIS A 133 -48.50 18.99 9.49
N ASP A 134 -49.73 18.59 9.18
CA ASP A 134 -50.69 19.22 8.27
C ASP A 134 -50.65 20.74 8.43
N ALA A 135 -50.24 21.42 7.36
CA ALA A 135 -50.37 22.86 7.18
C ALA A 135 -51.07 23.11 5.84
N SER A 136 -52.37 22.80 5.83
CA SER A 136 -53.34 23.58 5.06
C SER A 136 -53.22 25.08 5.40
N SER A 137 -53.53 25.93 4.40
CA SER A 137 -53.34 27.39 4.34
C SER A 137 -51.86 27.78 4.15
N THR A 138 -51.43 28.33 3.02
CA THR A 138 -52.03 29.45 2.29
C THR A 138 -51.44 29.42 0.89
N ILE A 139 -52.20 28.95 -0.10
CA ILE A 139 -51.94 29.31 -1.50
C ILE A 139 -53.06 30.25 -1.88
N GLU A 140 -52.69 31.51 -2.04
CA GLU A 140 -53.56 32.57 -2.50
C GLU A 140 -54.14 32.20 -3.86
N ASN A 141 -55.44 31.93 -3.85
CA ASN A 141 -56.26 31.92 -5.05
C ASN A 141 -56.35 33.35 -5.60
N ASN A 142 -55.41 33.74 -6.46
CA ASN A 142 -55.64 34.84 -7.39
C ASN A 142 -56.54 34.35 -8.53
N THR A 143 -57.79 34.04 -8.20
CA THR A 143 -58.90 34.05 -9.15
C THR A 143 -59.23 35.50 -9.47
N THR A 144 -58.51 36.07 -10.44
CA THR A 144 -59.06 37.18 -11.21
C THR A 144 -60.25 36.63 -11.98
N THR A 145 -61.44 36.90 -11.46
CA THR A 145 -62.72 36.80 -12.17
C THR A 145 -62.69 37.74 -13.37
N ASN A 146 -62.17 37.24 -14.49
CA ASN A 146 -62.53 37.77 -15.81
C ASN A 146 -63.68 36.92 -16.33
N ASN A 147 -64.85 37.53 -16.23
CA ASN A 147 -66.11 37.14 -16.80
C ASN A 147 -65.95 36.84 -18.31
N ILE A 148 -65.96 35.56 -18.70
CA ILE A 148 -66.12 35.15 -20.09
C ILE A 148 -67.28 34.15 -20.16
N ASN A 149 -68.48 34.62 -19.83
CA ASN A 149 -69.71 34.08 -20.40
C ASN A 149 -69.90 34.65 -21.82
N THR A 150 -68.98 34.35 -22.72
CA THR A 150 -69.19 34.50 -24.16
C THR A 150 -68.89 33.15 -24.81
N LEU A 151 -69.94 32.33 -24.97
CA LEU A 151 -69.96 31.27 -25.96
C LEU A 151 -69.78 31.91 -27.34
N SER A 152 -68.54 32.04 -27.76
CA SER A 152 -68.19 31.93 -29.17
C SER A 152 -67.60 30.53 -29.36
N PRO A 153 -68.04 29.74 -30.35
CA PRO A 153 -67.37 28.50 -30.65
C PRO A 153 -65.99 28.87 -31.19
N LEU A 154 -64.97 28.90 -30.31
CA LEU A 154 -63.61 28.72 -30.77
C LEU A 154 -63.60 27.36 -31.46
N ASN A 155 -63.37 27.39 -32.77
CA ASN A 155 -63.13 26.25 -33.64
C ASN A 155 -62.52 25.09 -32.84
N ASP A 156 -63.21 23.94 -32.74
CA ASP A 156 -62.80 22.77 -31.91
C ASP A 156 -61.30 22.46 -32.04
N LYS A 157 -60.77 22.64 -33.25
CA LYS A 157 -59.36 22.50 -33.61
C LYS A 157 -58.40 23.30 -32.72
N SER A 158 -58.74 24.51 -32.26
CA SER A 158 -57.82 25.33 -31.45
C SER A 158 -57.71 24.89 -30.00
N ARG A 159 -58.75 24.25 -29.44
CA ARG A 159 -58.71 23.71 -28.07
C ARG A 159 -57.95 22.39 -28.03
N ASP A 160 -58.16 21.57 -29.06
CA ASP A 160 -57.44 20.31 -29.25
C ASP A 160 -55.92 20.55 -29.40
N ASN A 161 -55.50 21.57 -30.17
CA ASN A 161 -54.09 21.94 -30.30
C ASN A 161 -53.42 22.35 -28.98
N ILE A 162 -54.13 23.08 -28.11
CA ILE A 162 -53.60 23.51 -26.80
C ILE A 162 -53.49 22.33 -25.84
N PHE A 163 -54.51 21.46 -25.83
CA PHE A 163 -54.49 20.24 -25.02
C PHE A 163 -53.36 19.30 -25.47
N GLU A 164 -53.19 19.09 -26.77
CA GLU A 164 -52.10 18.29 -27.33
C GLU A 164 -50.72 18.86 -26.98
N TYR A 165 -50.53 20.17 -27.04
CA TYR A 165 -49.29 20.83 -26.61
C TYR A 165 -48.98 20.60 -25.12
N ILE A 166 -49.96 20.75 -24.23
CA ILE A 166 -49.77 20.51 -22.79
C ILE A 166 -49.43 19.04 -22.50
N GLN A 167 -50.05 18.10 -23.21
CA GLN A 167 -49.76 16.68 -23.05
C GLN A 167 -48.37 16.32 -23.58
N LEU A 168 -47.94 16.91 -24.70
CA LEU A 168 -46.59 16.75 -25.23
C LEU A 168 -45.54 17.32 -24.28
N GLU A 169 -45.78 18.49 -23.68
CA GLU A 169 -44.85 19.10 -22.72
C GLU A 169 -44.77 18.30 -21.42
N ARG A 170 -45.90 17.77 -20.94
CA ARG A 170 -45.94 16.83 -19.79
C ARG A 170 -45.14 15.58 -20.09
N GLN A 171 -45.36 14.96 -21.24
CA GLN A 171 -44.64 13.76 -21.66
C GLN A 171 -43.14 14.03 -21.79
N ARG A 172 -42.75 15.17 -22.39
CA ARG A 172 -41.34 15.59 -22.47
C ARG A 172 -40.72 15.73 -21.08
N SER A 173 -41.42 16.36 -20.14
CA SER A 173 -40.93 16.52 -18.77
C SER A 173 -40.80 15.18 -18.05
N GLU A 174 -41.74 14.25 -18.27
CA GLU A 174 -41.67 12.88 -17.75
C GLU A 174 -40.48 12.09 -18.34
N ASP A 175 -40.23 12.21 -19.64
CA ASP A 175 -39.09 11.57 -20.30
C ASP A 175 -37.75 12.12 -19.78
N GLU A 176 -37.65 13.43 -19.58
CA GLU A 176 -36.47 14.08 -18.99
C GLU A 176 -36.27 13.65 -17.53
N LEU A 177 -37.34 13.56 -16.75
CA LEU A 177 -37.30 13.05 -15.38
C LEU A 177 -36.85 11.60 -15.33
N ASN A 178 -37.34 10.75 -16.25
CA ASN A 178 -36.93 9.35 -16.31
C ASN A 178 -35.46 9.21 -16.72
N LYS A 179 -34.99 10.04 -17.66
CA LYS A 179 -33.58 10.09 -18.06
C LYS A 179 -32.68 10.51 -16.90
N THR A 180 -33.05 11.55 -16.17
CA THR A 180 -32.27 12.03 -15.02
C THR A 180 -32.25 11.01 -13.87
N LYS A 181 -33.37 10.33 -13.61
CA LYS A 181 -33.43 9.23 -12.64
C LYS A 181 -32.50 8.07 -13.02
N LEU A 182 -32.48 7.66 -14.28
CA LEU A 182 -31.60 6.59 -14.74
C LEU A 182 -30.12 6.97 -14.58
N LEU A 183 -29.75 8.18 -15.00
CA LEU A 183 -28.38 8.69 -14.80
C LEU A 183 -27.98 8.76 -13.33
N LEU A 184 -28.90 9.13 -12.44
CA LEU A 184 -28.64 9.18 -11.01
C LEU A 184 -28.42 7.78 -10.43
N LEU A 185 -29.17 6.77 -10.88
CA LEU A 185 -28.94 5.38 -10.48
C LEU A 185 -27.55 4.90 -10.92
N ASP A 186 -27.21 5.12 -12.19
CA ASP A 186 -25.91 4.74 -12.75
C ASP A 186 -24.75 5.43 -12.00
N THR A 187 -24.85 6.72 -11.71
CA THR A 187 -23.79 7.43 -10.96
C THR A 187 -23.70 6.99 -9.51
N THR A 188 -24.82 6.62 -8.89
CA THR A 188 -24.84 6.08 -7.53
C THR A 188 -24.19 4.71 -7.47
N GLU A 189 -24.43 3.86 -8.47
CA GLU A 189 -23.78 2.56 -8.58
C GLU A 189 -22.25 2.70 -8.77
N LEU A 190 -21.82 3.56 -9.69
CA LEU A 190 -20.40 3.86 -9.90
C LEU A 190 -19.73 4.43 -8.64
N LEU A 191 -20.43 5.29 -7.90
CA LEU A 191 -19.92 5.83 -6.64
C LEU A 191 -19.74 4.72 -5.61
N ASN A 192 -20.74 3.85 -5.44
CA ASN A 192 -20.65 2.72 -4.52
C ASN A 192 -19.52 1.75 -4.89
N GLU A 193 -19.35 1.44 -6.18
CA GLU A 193 -18.23 0.62 -6.66
C GLU A 193 -16.87 1.29 -6.35
N SER A 194 -16.79 2.61 -6.55
CA SER A 194 -15.58 3.38 -6.23
C SER A 194 -15.27 3.38 -4.73
N GLU A 195 -16.27 3.56 -3.88
CA GLU A 195 -16.14 3.53 -2.41
C GLU A 195 -15.71 2.16 -1.90
N LEU A 196 -16.28 1.09 -2.46
CA LEU A 196 -15.88 -0.29 -2.14
C LEU A 196 -14.43 -0.55 -2.53
N ASN A 197 -14.03 -0.13 -3.74
CA ASN A 197 -12.66 -0.28 -4.19
C ASN A 197 -11.68 0.53 -3.33
N ASN A 198 -12.04 1.76 -2.96
CA ASN A 198 -11.24 2.59 -2.06
C ASN A 198 -11.02 1.91 -0.70
N THR A 199 -12.08 1.33 -0.13
CA THR A 199 -12.01 0.57 1.12
C THR A 199 -11.03 -0.60 0.99
N ARG A 200 -11.16 -1.39 -0.08
CA ARG A 200 -10.26 -2.52 -0.35
C ARG A 200 -8.79 -2.08 -0.53
N LEU A 201 -8.55 -0.96 -1.20
CA LEU A 201 -7.20 -0.40 -1.36
C LEU A 201 -6.61 0.05 -0.02
N ASN A 202 -7.41 0.71 0.82
CA ASN A 202 -6.98 1.12 2.15
C ASN A 202 -6.64 -0.08 3.05
N GLU A 203 -7.40 -1.16 2.98
CA GLU A 203 -7.08 -2.41 3.67
C GLU A 203 -5.77 -3.02 3.19
N GLN A 204 -5.55 -3.08 1.87
CA GLN A 204 -4.28 -3.54 1.31
C GLN A 204 -3.11 -2.67 1.77
N ILE A 205 -3.26 -1.35 1.76
CA ILE A 205 -2.24 -0.42 2.26
C ILE A 205 -1.91 -0.71 3.72
N LYS A 206 -2.93 -0.96 4.56
CA LYS A 206 -2.74 -1.27 5.97
C LYS A 206 -1.97 -2.58 6.15
N LEU A 207 -2.37 -3.63 5.45
CA LEU A 207 -1.70 -4.94 5.50
C LEU A 207 -0.25 -4.84 5.02
N LEU A 208 0.00 -4.14 3.92
CA LEU A 208 1.35 -3.93 3.40
C LEU A 208 2.23 -3.14 4.38
N LYS A 209 1.69 -2.10 5.02
CA LYS A 209 2.42 -1.34 6.05
C LYS A 209 2.79 -2.22 7.24
N ASP A 210 1.86 -3.06 7.71
CA ASP A 210 2.12 -3.97 8.83
C ASP A 210 3.12 -5.06 8.45
N GLU A 211 3.08 -5.54 7.20
CA GLU A 211 4.03 -6.51 6.67
C GLU A 211 5.44 -5.92 6.57
N ILE A 212 5.58 -4.69 6.05
CA ILE A 212 6.88 -3.99 6.03
C ILE A 212 7.46 -3.89 7.44
N ARG A 213 6.69 -3.41 8.42
CA ARG A 213 7.14 -3.32 9.83
C ARG A 213 7.50 -4.67 10.43
N ARG A 214 6.85 -5.74 9.99
CA ARG A 214 7.17 -7.11 10.41
C ARG A 214 8.49 -7.57 9.80
N LEU A 215 8.67 -7.32 8.50
CA LEU A 215 9.89 -7.66 7.76
C LEU A 215 11.10 -6.90 8.28
N GLU A 216 10.98 -5.60 8.53
CA GLU A 216 12.04 -4.77 9.13
C GLU A 216 12.50 -5.34 10.48
N ARG A 217 11.57 -5.58 11.40
CA ARG A 217 11.92 -6.20 12.70
C ARG A 217 12.53 -7.59 12.55
N ASN A 218 12.11 -8.37 11.55
CA ASN A 218 12.71 -9.68 11.30
C ASN A 218 14.12 -9.55 10.72
N MET A 219 14.37 -8.55 9.88
CA MET A 219 15.68 -8.23 9.34
C MET A 219 16.62 -7.79 10.47
N ASP A 220 16.18 -6.89 11.36
CA ASP A 220 16.95 -6.46 12.53
C ASP A 220 17.30 -7.64 13.44
N ARG A 221 16.36 -8.56 13.64
CA ARG A 221 16.61 -9.80 14.40
C ARG A 221 17.61 -10.70 13.69
N ALA A 222 17.48 -10.89 12.37
CA ALA A 222 18.41 -11.71 11.60
C ALA A 222 19.83 -11.11 11.62
N GLU A 223 19.95 -9.79 11.51
CA GLU A 223 21.22 -9.08 11.66
C GLU A 223 21.78 -9.26 13.07
N SER A 224 20.96 -9.08 14.10
CA SER A 224 21.35 -9.31 15.50
C SER A 224 21.83 -10.74 15.74
N ILE A 225 21.15 -11.75 15.17
CA ILE A 225 21.56 -13.16 15.23
C ILE A 225 22.91 -13.36 14.54
N SER A 226 23.11 -12.80 13.35
CA SER A 226 24.39 -12.85 12.64
C SER A 226 25.52 -12.19 13.43
N ASN A 227 25.24 -11.02 14.03
CA ASN A 227 26.19 -10.30 14.88
C ASN A 227 26.54 -11.10 16.14
N LEU A 228 25.57 -11.79 16.75
CA LEU A 228 25.79 -12.69 17.88
C LEU A 228 26.61 -13.92 17.49
N GLU A 229 26.39 -14.48 16.30
CA GLU A 229 27.21 -15.57 15.80
C GLU A 229 28.66 -15.13 15.55
N TYR A 230 28.85 -13.95 14.97
CA TYR A 230 30.18 -13.36 14.82
C TYR A 230 30.84 -13.15 16.19
N LEU A 231 30.13 -12.55 17.14
CA LEU A 231 30.62 -12.33 18.50
C LEU A 231 31.01 -13.64 19.20
N LYS A 232 30.19 -14.70 19.08
CA LYS A 232 30.52 -16.05 19.56
C LYS A 232 31.87 -16.50 19.03
N ASN A 233 32.12 -16.33 17.73
CA ASN A 233 33.38 -16.73 17.10
C ASN A 233 34.56 -15.89 17.61
N VAL A 234 34.37 -14.57 17.79
CA VAL A 234 35.40 -13.67 18.33
C VAL A 234 35.74 -14.04 19.79
N ILE A 235 34.73 -14.28 20.63
CA ILE A 235 34.93 -14.70 22.02
C ILE A 235 35.67 -16.04 22.07
N LEU A 236 35.24 -17.01 21.26
CA LEU A 236 35.88 -18.32 21.19
C LEU A 236 37.36 -18.22 20.77
N LYS A 237 37.65 -17.42 19.74
CA LYS A 237 39.04 -17.13 19.34
C LYS A 237 39.82 -16.45 20.46
N PHE A 238 39.23 -15.48 21.14
CA PHE A 238 39.90 -14.75 22.22
C PHE A 238 40.34 -15.65 23.38
N PHE A 239 39.59 -16.72 23.68
CA PHE A 239 39.96 -17.70 24.70
C PHE A 239 40.94 -18.78 24.22
N ILE A 240 40.88 -19.17 22.94
CA ILE A 240 41.73 -20.26 22.40
C ILE A 240 43.11 -19.77 21.99
N LEU A 241 43.21 -18.54 21.48
CA LEU A 241 44.47 -17.99 20.97
C LEU A 241 45.49 -17.82 22.10
N LYS A 242 46.71 -18.34 21.89
CA LYS A 242 47.83 -18.21 22.83
C LYS A 242 48.68 -16.95 22.58
N SER A 243 48.54 -16.35 21.41
CA SER A 243 49.27 -15.13 21.01
C SER A 243 48.62 -13.89 21.62
N THR A 244 49.34 -13.19 22.51
CA THR A 244 48.86 -11.95 23.12
C THR A 244 48.58 -10.87 22.08
N HIS A 245 49.40 -10.77 21.03
CA HIS A 245 49.19 -9.79 19.98
C HIS A 245 47.86 -9.99 19.25
N GLU A 246 47.53 -11.24 18.89
CA GLU A 246 46.25 -11.56 18.23
C GLU A 246 45.06 -11.34 19.17
N ARG A 247 45.20 -11.63 20.46
CA ARG A 247 44.15 -11.34 21.46
C ARG A 247 43.89 -9.85 21.60
N LEU A 248 44.94 -9.03 21.65
CA LEU A 248 44.82 -7.57 21.71
C LEU A 248 44.09 -7.00 20.48
N GLN A 249 44.28 -7.60 19.29
CA GLN A 249 43.55 -7.21 18.08
C GLN A 249 42.05 -7.50 18.13
N LEU A 250 41.61 -8.50 18.92
CA LEU A 250 40.20 -8.82 19.10
C LEU A 250 39.50 -7.91 20.13
N ILE A 251 40.25 -7.21 20.99
CA ILE A 251 39.67 -6.35 22.03
C ILE A 251 38.82 -5.21 21.44
N PRO A 252 39.28 -4.43 20.44
CA PRO A 252 38.45 -3.39 19.82
C PRO A 252 37.11 -3.93 19.30
N VAL A 253 37.10 -5.15 18.74
CA VAL A 253 35.90 -5.82 18.24
C VAL A 253 34.96 -6.20 19.39
N LEU A 254 35.49 -6.73 20.48
CA LEU A 254 34.71 -7.04 21.67
C LEU A 254 34.13 -5.77 22.31
N VAL A 255 34.90 -4.68 22.38
CA VAL A 255 34.44 -3.39 22.90
C VAL A 255 33.27 -2.85 22.08
N THR A 256 33.35 -2.89 20.76
CA THR A 256 32.27 -2.36 19.89
C THR A 256 31.02 -3.23 19.91
N MET A 257 31.17 -4.56 19.91
CA MET A 257 30.04 -5.50 19.89
C MET A 257 29.34 -5.64 21.23
N LEU A 258 30.08 -5.57 22.35
CA LEU A 258 29.51 -5.66 23.71
C LEU A 258 29.28 -4.30 24.36
N LYS A 259 29.61 -3.19 23.68
CA LYS A 259 29.51 -1.82 24.21
C LYS A 259 30.20 -1.67 25.57
N LEU A 260 31.42 -2.20 25.66
CA LEU A 260 32.19 -2.20 26.91
C LEU A 260 32.59 -0.78 27.32
N SER A 261 32.57 -0.52 28.61
CA SER A 261 33.13 0.68 29.21
C SER A 261 34.67 0.69 29.13
N PRO A 262 35.32 1.86 29.26
CA PRO A 262 36.78 1.96 29.28
C PRO A 262 37.43 1.10 30.38
N ASP A 263 36.76 0.99 31.54
CA ASP A 263 37.23 0.18 32.65
C ASP A 263 37.20 -1.32 32.31
N GLU A 264 36.12 -1.81 31.71
CA GLU A 264 36.00 -3.20 31.24
C GLU A 264 37.00 -3.51 30.12
N GLN A 265 37.24 -2.56 29.22
CA GLN A 265 38.29 -2.67 28.21
C GLN A 265 39.67 -2.84 28.84
N ALA A 266 40.01 -2.04 29.86
CA ALA A 266 41.30 -2.14 30.55
C ALA A 266 41.47 -3.51 31.25
N GLN A 267 40.39 -4.08 31.78
CA GLN A 267 40.39 -5.43 32.33
C GLN A 267 40.68 -6.50 31.26
N LEU A 268 40.07 -6.40 30.07
CA LEU A 268 40.34 -7.31 28.96
C LEU A 268 41.79 -7.22 28.47
N VAL A 269 42.37 -6.02 28.40
CA VAL A 269 43.78 -5.81 28.05
C VAL A 269 44.69 -6.49 29.07
N ARG A 270 44.40 -6.35 30.36
CA ARG A 270 45.15 -7.03 31.43
C ARG A 270 45.08 -8.55 31.28
N VAL A 271 43.90 -9.12 31.03
CA VAL A 271 43.71 -10.57 30.82
C VAL A 271 44.38 -11.08 29.54
N ALA A 272 44.40 -10.27 28.47
CA ALA A 272 45.11 -10.58 27.24
C ALA A 272 46.63 -10.72 27.47
N ASN A 273 47.19 -9.87 28.33
CA ASN A 273 48.60 -9.86 28.70
C ASN A 273 48.96 -10.93 29.75
N LEU A 274 48.07 -11.24 30.70
CA LEU A 274 48.35 -12.16 31.81
C LEU A 274 48.47 -13.64 31.42
N GLN A 275 47.80 -14.11 30.37
CA GLN A 275 47.87 -15.54 30.01
C GLN A 275 49.23 -16.00 29.48
N ILE A 276 50.20 -15.10 29.28
CA ILE A 276 51.60 -15.46 29.03
C ILE A 276 52.21 -16.10 30.29
N THR A 277 51.84 -15.66 31.50
CA THR A 277 52.62 -15.98 32.72
C THR A 277 52.23 -17.29 33.41
N THR A 278 51.18 -17.99 32.95
CA THR A 278 50.66 -19.19 33.62
C THR A 278 51.16 -20.51 33.04
N ASN A 279 51.93 -20.50 31.95
CA ASN A 279 52.48 -21.73 31.34
C ASN A 279 54.01 -21.88 31.41
N ASP A 280 54.75 -20.86 31.86
CA ASP A 280 56.23 -20.90 31.90
C ASP A 280 56.86 -21.02 33.31
N GLU A 281 56.08 -21.11 34.40
CA GLU A 281 56.64 -21.36 35.74
C GLU A 281 56.27 -22.75 36.27
N ASN A 282 57.02 -23.75 35.81
CA ASN A 282 57.18 -25.03 36.51
C ASN A 282 58.65 -25.40 36.58
N LEU A 283 59.45 -24.61 37.30
CA LEU A 283 60.61 -25.06 38.07
C LEU A 283 61.12 -23.89 38.92
N THR A 284 60.72 -23.82 40.19
CA THR A 284 61.61 -23.80 41.36
C THR A 284 60.80 -23.49 42.62
N ASN A 285 60.84 -24.44 43.54
CA ASN A 285 60.50 -24.28 44.95
C ASN A 285 61.18 -23.02 45.54
N ASN A 286 60.52 -22.24 46.39
CA ASN A 286 60.47 -22.47 47.84
C ASN A 286 60.01 -21.22 48.63
N VAL A 287 59.28 -21.47 49.74
CA VAL A 287 59.30 -20.71 51.01
C VAL A 287 58.54 -19.36 51.09
N SER A 288 57.32 -19.48 51.64
CA SER A 288 56.86 -18.89 52.91
C SER A 288 56.21 -17.49 53.00
N SER A 289 54.99 -17.55 53.54
CA SER A 289 54.40 -16.70 54.59
C SER A 289 53.88 -15.30 54.23
N THR A 290 52.56 -15.09 54.39
CA THR A 290 51.96 -14.39 55.57
C THR A 290 50.53 -13.88 55.28
N GLN A 291 49.59 -14.31 56.13
CA GLN A 291 48.36 -13.67 56.64
C GLN A 291 47.57 -12.68 55.75
N GLN A 292 46.32 -13.00 55.37
CA GLN A 292 45.07 -12.81 56.13
C GLN A 292 44.55 -11.36 56.06
N THR A 293 43.55 -11.10 55.21
CA THR A 293 42.46 -10.16 55.50
C THR A 293 41.14 -10.68 54.92
N THR A 294 40.17 -10.75 55.82
CA THR A 294 38.75 -11.00 55.61
C THR A 294 38.10 -9.86 54.82
N ASN A 295 37.17 -10.17 53.92
CA ASN A 295 35.86 -9.50 53.83
C ASN A 295 34.99 -10.19 52.76
N ASP A 296 33.92 -10.82 53.22
CA ASP A 296 32.80 -11.31 52.43
C ASP A 296 32.07 -10.16 51.73
N VAL A 297 31.83 -10.30 50.42
CA VAL A 297 30.55 -9.98 49.80
C VAL A 297 30.24 -11.09 48.81
N ASN A 298 29.23 -11.88 49.15
CA ASN A 298 28.61 -12.93 48.33
C ASN A 298 28.42 -12.48 46.87
N SER A 299 29.27 -12.97 45.96
CA SER A 299 28.98 -12.99 44.53
C SER A 299 28.44 -14.39 44.19
N PRO A 300 27.22 -14.53 43.66
CA PRO A 300 26.70 -15.82 43.25
C PRO A 300 27.62 -16.45 42.22
N SER A 301 28.23 -17.58 42.58
CA SER A 301 29.01 -18.41 41.67
C SER A 301 28.16 -18.73 40.44
N TRP A 302 28.78 -18.65 39.26
CA TRP A 302 28.21 -19.00 37.96
C TRP A 302 27.53 -20.39 37.94
N SER A 303 27.92 -21.28 38.85
CA SER A 303 27.29 -22.59 39.07
C SER A 303 25.80 -22.50 39.42
N SER A 304 25.32 -21.40 40.00
CA SER A 304 23.92 -21.26 40.42
C SER A 304 22.97 -21.01 39.24
N TYR A 305 23.46 -20.48 38.12
CA TYR A 305 22.62 -20.17 36.95
C TYR A 305 22.44 -21.36 36.00
N LEU A 306 23.21 -22.44 36.16
CA LEU A 306 23.15 -23.63 35.31
C LEU A 306 22.06 -24.63 35.71
N ASN A 307 21.37 -24.42 36.83
CA ASN A 307 20.30 -25.31 37.33
C ASN A 307 18.88 -24.77 37.09
N ILE A 308 18.71 -23.74 36.24
CA ILE A 308 17.41 -23.08 36.01
C ILE A 308 16.83 -23.38 34.61
N TRP A 309 17.38 -24.35 33.86
CA TRP A 309 16.83 -24.82 32.59
C TRP A 309 16.60 -26.33 32.60
#